data_AF-A0A7W1EBJ7-F1
#
_entry.id   AF-A0A7W1EBJ7-F1
#
_cell.length_a   1.000
_cell.length_b   1.000
_cell.length_c   1.000
_cell.angle_alpha   90.00
_cell.angle_beta   90.00
_cell.angle_gamma   90.00
#
_symmetry.space_group_name_H-M   'P 1'
#
loop_
_entity.id
_entity.type
_entity.pdbx_description
1 polymer ?
#
loop_
_entity_poly.entity_id
_entity_poly.type
_entity_poly.pdbx_seq_one_letter_code
_entity_poly.pdbx_strand_id
1 'polypeptide(L)'
;MTRLQLLWNSSTGKKILMALTGIIWVGYLLTHVLANLLVFGGPTRLNAYSAFLHGTGSALWAPRLVLIAALVIHIVAAAQLTGRRQAARPL
;
A
#
# COMPACT_ATOMS: atom_id res chain seq x y z
N MET A 1 -26.02 12.66 3.35
CA MET A 1 -24.70 12.21 2.85
C MET A 1 -24.00 11.44 3.94
N THR A 2 -23.44 10.26 3.65
CA THR A 2 -22.73 9.44 4.64
C THR A 2 -21.30 9.96 4.85
N ARG A 3 -20.71 9.74 6.03
CA ARG A 3 -19.33 10.19 6.35
C ARG A 3 -18.29 9.68 5.34
N LEU A 4 -18.50 8.48 4.79
CA LEU A 4 -17.67 7.89 3.72
C LEU A 4 -17.72 8.71 2.42
N GLN A 5 -18.89 9.23 2.05
CA GLN A 5 -19.03 10.07 0.85
C GLN A 5 -18.31 11.41 1.01
N LEU A 6 -18.31 11.99 2.21
CA LEU A 6 -17.57 13.23 2.50
C LEU A 6 -16.05 13.02 2.45
N LEU A 7 -15.56 11.89 2.98
CA LEU A 7 -14.15 11.51 2.90
C LEU A 7 -13.70 11.31 1.45
N TRP A 8 -14.51 10.66 0.61
CA TRP A 8 -14.14 10.42 -0.77
C TRP A 8 -14.31 11.64 -1.68
N ASN A 9 -15.34 12.47 -1.49
CA ASN A 9 -15.61 13.57 -2.44
C ASN A 9 -14.71 14.79 -2.22
N SER A 10 -14.22 15.01 -1.00
CA SER A 10 -13.34 16.13 -0.67
C SER A 10 -11.88 15.91 -1.09
N SER A 11 -11.18 16.98 -1.47
CA SER A 11 -9.74 16.89 -1.79
C SER A 11 -8.90 16.57 -0.54
N THR A 12 -9.32 17.03 0.64
CA THR A 12 -8.65 16.72 1.91
C THR A 12 -8.77 15.23 2.26
N GLY A 13 -9.98 14.65 2.18
CA GLY A 13 -10.16 13.23 2.50
C GLY A 13 -9.41 12.30 1.54
N LYS A 14 -9.35 12.62 0.24
CA LYS A 14 -8.51 11.89 -0.72
C LYS A 14 -7.02 11.94 -0.36
N LYS A 15 -6.49 13.09 0.06
CA LYS A 15 -5.09 13.22 0.49
C LYS A 15 -4.81 12.36 1.73
N ILE A 16 -5.73 12.33 2.69
CA ILE A 16 -5.62 11.48 3.89
C ILE A 16 -5.58 9.99 3.48
N LEU A 17 -6.51 9.55 2.63
CA LEU A 17 -6.54 8.17 2.13
C LEU A 17 -5.25 7.80 1.37
N MET A 18 -4.77 8.70 0.51
CA MET A 18 -3.51 8.52 -0.21
C MET A 18 -2.31 8.41 0.74
N ALA A 19 -2.25 9.23 1.80
CA ALA A 19 -1.18 9.16 2.79
C ALA A 19 -1.20 7.84 3.58
N LEU A 20 -2.36 7.42 4.08
CA LEU A 20 -2.50 6.18 4.85
C LEU A 20 -2.13 4.95 4.02
N THR A 21 -2.61 4.88 2.78
CA THR A 21 -2.26 3.79 1.86
C THR A 21 -0.77 3.81 1.48
N GLY A 22 -0.17 5.00 1.37
CA GLY A 22 1.28 5.15 1.17
C GLY A 22 2.09 4.59 2.36
N ILE A 23 1.68 4.86 3.60
CA ILE A 23 2.33 4.32 4.80
C ILE A 23 2.30 2.79 4.82
N ILE A 24 1.15 2.19 4.45
CA ILE A 24 1.02 0.72 4.33
C ILE A 24 2.06 0.17 3.33
N TRP A 25 2.18 0.80 2.16
CA TRP A 25 3.13 0.39 1.13
C TRP A 25 4.59 0.57 1.55
N VAL A 26 4.92 1.66 2.26
CA VAL A 26 6.27 1.86 2.81
C VAL A 26 6.61 0.80 3.85
N GLY A 27 5.69 0.50 4.78
CA GLY A 27 5.90 -0.55 5.77
C GLY A 27 6.12 -1.92 5.12
N TYR A 28 5.34 -2.24 4.09
CA TYR A 28 5.56 -3.45 3.29
C TYR A 28 6.91 -3.42 2.59
N LEU A 29 7.29 -2.32 1.93
CA LEU A 29 8.57 -2.20 1.25
C LEU A 29 9.76 -2.43 2.19
N LEU A 30 9.73 -1.84 3.39
CA LEU A 30 10.79 -2.02 4.39
C LEU A 30 10.91 -3.50 4.78
N THR A 31 9.80 -4.13 5.16
CA THR A 31 9.82 -5.55 5.56
C THR A 31 10.21 -6.48 4.39
N HIS A 32 9.76 -6.17 3.18
CA HIS A 32 10.07 -6.92 1.97
C HIS A 32 11.55 -6.84 1.60
N VAL A 33 12.13 -5.63 1.65
CA VAL A 33 13.57 -5.45 1.39
C VAL A 33 14.39 -6.13 2.48
N LEU A 34 14.03 -5.98 3.76
CA LEU A 34 14.72 -6.66 4.86
C LEU A 34 14.71 -8.19 4.70
N ALA A 35 13.59 -8.77 4.29
CA ALA A 35 13.49 -10.19 3.95
C ALA A 35 14.41 -10.57 2.77
N ASN A 36 14.45 -9.76 1.71
CA ASN A 36 15.32 -10.00 0.56
C ASN A 36 16.80 -9.89 0.92
N LEU A 37 17.19 -9.01 1.83
CA LEU A 37 18.57 -8.89 2.30
C LEU A 37 19.09 -10.14 2.99
N LEU A 38 18.21 -11.05 3.44
CA LEU A 38 18.61 -12.37 3.95
C LEU A 38 19.39 -13.20 2.92
N VAL A 39 19.28 -12.89 1.63
CA VAL A 39 20.08 -13.51 0.56
C VAL A 39 21.58 -13.38 0.81
N PHE A 40 22.03 -12.27 1.40
CA PHE A 40 23.45 -12.04 1.73
C PHE A 40 23.91 -12.83 2.97
N GLY A 41 22.99 -13.36 3.76
CA GLY A 41 23.27 -14.20 4.92
C GLY A 41 23.38 -15.70 4.60
N GLY A 42 23.38 -16.06 3.31
CA GLY A 42 23.45 -17.44 2.83
C GLY A 42 22.07 -18.10 2.66
N PRO A 43 22.01 -19.19 1.87
CA PRO A 43 20.76 -19.82 1.44
C PRO A 43 19.91 -20.33 2.59
N THR A 44 20.52 -20.77 3.70
CA THR A 44 19.79 -21.29 4.87
C THR A 44 18.87 -20.25 5.50
N ARG A 45 19.29 -18.98 5.60
CA ARG A 45 18.48 -17.93 6.23
C ARG A 45 17.25 -17.58 5.37
N LEU A 46 17.46 -17.44 4.07
CA LEU A 46 16.39 -17.14 3.12
C LEU A 46 15.38 -18.30 3.04
N ASN A 47 15.87 -19.55 3.00
CA ASN A 47 15.01 -20.74 2.97
C ASN A 47 14.21 -20.91 4.26
N ALA A 48 14.81 -20.64 5.42
CA ALA A 48 14.10 -20.68 6.70
C ALA A 48 12.98 -19.63 6.77
N TYR A 49 13.24 -18.41 6.29
CA TYR A 49 12.23 -17.36 6.21
C TYR A 49 11.10 -17.71 5.24
N SER A 50 11.44 -18.27 4.07
CA SER A 50 10.45 -18.78 3.11
C SER A 50 9.59 -19.89 3.72
N ALA A 51 10.20 -20.87 4.38
CA ALA A 51 9.50 -21.96 5.05
C ALA A 51 8.57 -21.44 6.16
N PHE A 52 9.01 -20.46 6.95
CA PHE A 52 8.16 -19.78 7.94
C PHE A 52 6.94 -19.15 7.29
N LEU A 53 7.13 -18.35 6.22
CA LEU A 53 6.03 -17.70 5.52
C LEU A 53 5.04 -18.71 4.94
N HIS A 54 5.52 -19.74 4.25
CA HIS A 54 4.67 -20.80 3.72
C HIS A 54 3.95 -21.59 4.83
N GLY A 55 4.60 -21.77 5.98
CA GLY A 55 4.04 -22.41 7.16
C GLY A 55 2.90 -21.63 7.83
N THR A 56 2.78 -20.31 7.59
CA THR A 56 1.64 -19.51 8.07
C THR A 56 0.34 -19.77 7.30
N GLY A 57 0.39 -20.57 6.23
CA GLY A 57 -0.79 -21.01 5.48
C GLY A 57 -1.58 -19.86 4.85
N SER A 58 -2.89 -19.83 5.06
CA SER A 58 -3.79 -18.83 4.47
C SER A 58 -3.63 -17.43 5.07
N ALA A 59 -2.91 -17.26 6.17
CA ALA A 59 -2.72 -15.96 6.83
C ALA A 59 -2.10 -14.89 5.91
N LEU A 60 -1.27 -15.30 4.93
CA LEU A 60 -0.67 -14.39 3.95
C LEU A 60 -1.67 -13.77 2.97
N TRP A 61 -2.89 -14.30 2.86
CA TRP A 61 -3.91 -13.68 2.02
C TRP A 61 -4.42 -12.35 2.56
N ALA A 62 -4.51 -12.20 3.88
CA ALA A 62 -4.90 -10.94 4.50
C ALA A 62 -3.99 -9.76 4.10
N PRO A 63 -2.66 -9.81 4.30
CA PRO A 63 -1.78 -8.73 3.89
C PRO A 63 -1.77 -8.55 2.36
N ARG A 64 -1.92 -9.61 1.54
CA ARG A 64 -2.05 -9.46 0.07
C ARG A 64 -3.26 -8.63 -0.32
N LEU A 65 -4.43 -8.95 0.23
CA LEU A 65 -5.66 -8.21 -0.07
C LEU A 65 -5.58 -6.77 0.43
N VAL A 66 -5.00 -6.54 1.61
CA VAL A 66 -4.75 -5.19 2.14
C VAL A 66 -3.83 -4.39 1.20
N LEU A 67 -2.74 -4.98 0.72
CA LEU A 67 -1.79 -4.30 -0.18
C LEU A 67 -2.43 -3.96 -1.53
N ILE A 68 -3.20 -4.89 -2.10
CA ILE A 68 -3.93 -4.67 -3.36
C ILE A 68 -4.95 -3.55 -3.18
N ALA A 69 -5.76 -3.60 -2.12
CA ALA A 69 -6.75 -2.56 -1.83
C ALA A 69 -6.07 -1.19 -1.62
N ALA A 70 -4.99 -1.15 -0.83
CA ALA A 70 -4.22 0.06 -0.59
C ALA A 70 -3.64 0.63 -1.90
N LEU A 71 -3.14 -0.21 -2.80
CA LEU A 71 -2.62 0.21 -4.11
C LEU A 71 -3.69 0.87 -4.96
N VAL A 72 -4.84 0.21 -5.11
CA VAL A 72 -5.96 0.72 -5.91
C VAL A 72 -6.43 2.06 -5.36
N ILE A 73 -6.66 2.14 -4.04
CA ILE A 73 -7.09 3.39 -3.39
C ILE A 73 -6.05 4.50 -3.58
N HIS A 74 -4.76 4.19 -3.41
CA HIS A 74 -3.67 5.16 -3.55
C HIS A 74 -3.61 5.75 -4.97
N ILE A 75 -3.60 4.89 -5.99
CA ILE A 75 -3.50 5.29 -7.40
C ILE A 75 -4.73 6.10 -7.81
N VAL A 76 -5.93 5.64 -7.46
CA VAL A 76 -7.18 6.34 -7.82
C VAL A 76 -7.23 7.72 -7.16
N ALA A 77 -6.88 7.82 -5.87
CA ALA A 77 -6.84 9.11 -5.17
C ALA A 77 -5.81 10.06 -5.81
N ALA A 78 -4.62 9.57 -6.14
CA ALA A 78 -3.57 10.35 -6.79
C ALA A 78 -3.97 10.83 -8.18
N ALA A 79 -4.56 9.97 -9.01
CA ALA A 79 -5.05 10.32 -10.35
C ALA A 79 -6.13 11.41 -10.29
N GLN A 80 -7.11 11.24 -9.40
CA GLN A 80 -8.21 12.21 -9.25
C GLN A 80 -7.73 13.55 -8.69
N LEU A 81 -6.81 13.56 -7.72
CA LEU A 81 -6.21 14.79 -7.20
C LEU A 81 -5.39 15.52 -8.27
N THR A 82 -4.63 14.77 -9.07
CA THR A 82 -3.86 15.31 -10.19
C THR A 82 -4.77 15.94 -11.24
N GLY A 83 -5.84 15.26 -11.65
CA GLY A 83 -6.82 15.79 -12.60
C GLY A 83 -7.51 17.06 -12.09
N ARG A 84 -7.93 17.09 -10.82
CA ARG A 84 -8.49 18.30 -10.19
C ARG A 84 -7.49 19.46 -10.16
N ARG A 85 -6.22 19.18 -9.86
CA ARG A 85 -5.16 20.20 -9.87
C ARG A 85 -4.96 20.79 -11.27
N GLN A 86 -4.97 19.95 -12.30
CA GLN A 86 -4.80 20.40 -13.69
C GLN A 86 -5.98 21.27 -14.15
N ALA A 87 -7.22 20.85 -13.87
CA ALA A 87 -8.42 21.61 -14.22
C ALA A 87 -8.54 22.98 -13.51
N ALA A 88 -7.88 23.13 -12.36
CA ALA A 88 -7.88 24.38 -11.59
C ALA A 88 -6.77 25.36 -12.02
N ARG A 89 -5.95 25.04 -13.03
CA ARG A 89 -4.91 25.96 -13.51
C ARG A 89 -5.55 27.03 -14.41
N PRO A 90 -5.39 28.32 -14.10
CA PRO A 90 -5.77 29.37 -15.05
C PRO A 90 -4.90 29.25 -16.31
N LEU A 91 -5.49 29.56 -17.47
CA LEU A 91 -4.79 29.64 -18.76
C LEU A 91 -3.73 30.75 -18.72
#